data_AF-A0A366JVD1-F1
#
_entry.id   AF-A0A366JVD1-F1
#
_cell.length_a   1.000
_cell.length_b   1.000
_cell.length_c   1.000
_cell.angle_alpha   90.00
_cell.angle_beta   90.00
_cell.angle_gamma   90.00
#
_symmetry.space_group_name_H-M   'P 1'
#
loop_
_entity.id
_entity.type
_entity.pdbx_description
1 polymer ?
#
loop_
_entity_poly.entity_id
_entity_poly.type
_entity_poly.pdbx_seq_one_letter_code
_entity_poly.pdbx_strand_id
1 'polypeptide(L)' 'MGSPIQDKNSQVTFLKQRLNMFLDVLEAIEPEDTEIEDIDRLIAMIDDLESKCREFNNRD' A
#
# COMPACT_ATOMS: atom_id res chain seq x y z
N MET A 1 15.70 10.55 2.40
CA MET A 1 15.72 10.41 3.87
C MET A 1 14.64 11.31 4.46
N GLY A 2 13.40 10.83 4.53
CA GLY A 2 12.28 11.58 5.12
C GLY A 2 12.09 11.18 6.58
N SER A 3 11.92 12.16 7.47
CA SER A 3 11.69 11.91 8.89
C SER A 3 10.50 10.96 9.11
N PRO A 4 10.57 10.04 10.09
CA PRO A 4 9.49 9.10 10.34
C PRO A 4 8.20 9.84 10.76
N ILE A 5 7.06 9.43 10.19
CA ILE A 5 5.73 9.94 10.59
C ILE A 5 5.44 9.43 12.00
N GLN A 6 5.38 10.32 13.00
CA GLN A 6 5.15 9.96 14.40
C GLN A 6 3.69 10.14 14.84
N ASP A 7 2.96 11.07 14.21
CA ASP A 7 1.56 11.32 14.53
C ASP A 7 0.64 10.22 13.98
N LYS A 8 -0.21 9.64 14.85
CA LYS A 8 -1.12 8.53 14.50
C LYS A 8 -2.13 8.94 13.42
N ASN A 9 -2.63 10.18 13.44
CA ASN A 9 -3.57 10.64 12.40
C ASN A 9 -2.91 10.75 11.03
N SER A 10 -1.66 11.22 11.00
CA SER A 10 -0.85 11.31 9.79
C SER A 10 -0.49 9.91 9.26
N GLN A 11 -0.20 8.95 10.15
CA GLN A 11 0.03 7.54 9.80
C GLN A 11 -1.21 6.91 9.14
N VAL A 12 -2.40 7.09 9.74
CA VAL A 12 -3.67 6.59 9.17
C VAL A 12 -3.97 7.25 7.83
N THR A 13 -3.75 8.56 7.71
CA THR A 13 -3.92 9.29 6.44
C THR A 13 -3.01 8.74 5.35
N PHE A 14 -1.75 8.47 5.67
CA PHE A 14 -0.79 7.86 4.74
C PHE A 14 -1.27 6.49 4.25
N LEU A 15 -1.71 5.61 5.16
CA LEU A 15 -2.20 4.27 4.78
C LEU A 15 -3.42 4.35 3.87
N LYS A 16 -4.36 5.26 4.15
CA LYS A 16 -5.53 5.49 3.29
C LYS A 16 -5.15 5.96 1.89
N GLN A 17 -4.20 6.89 1.78
CA GLN A 17 -3.71 7.36 0.48
C GLN A 17 -3.07 6.23 -0.31
N ARG A 18 -2.24 5.39 0.33
CA ARG A 18 -1.60 4.25 -0.33
C ARG A 18 -2.60 3.18 -0.78
N LEU A 19 -3.62 2.92 0.04
CA LEU A 19 -4.71 2.02 -0.34
C LEU A 19 -5.49 2.53 -1.56
N ASN A 20 -5.83 3.82 -1.58
CA ASN A 20 -6.53 4.41 -2.73
C ASN A 20 -5.68 4.30 -4.01
N MET A 21 -4.38 4.59 -3.94
CA MET A 21 -3.49 4.39 -5.08
C MET A 21 -3.45 2.94 -5.56
N PHE A 22 -3.46 1.98 -4.64
CA PHE A 22 -3.54 0.55 -5.00
C PHE A 22 -4.87 0.23 -5.71
N LEU A 23 -5.99 0.76 -5.22
CA LEU A 23 -7.30 0.58 -5.86
C LEU A 23 -7.33 1.17 -7.27
N ASP A 24 -6.77 2.37 -7.47
CA ASP A 24 -6.67 2.99 -8.80
C ASP A 24 -5.87 2.11 -9.78
N VAL A 25 -4.79 1.48 -9.29
CA VAL A 25 -4.00 0.53 -10.10
C VAL A 25 -4.81 -0.73 -10.39
N LEU A 26 -5.51 -1.28 -9.40
CA LEU A 26 -6.33 -2.48 -9.56
C LEU A 26 -7.49 -2.26 -10.55
N GLU A 27 -8.13 -1.10 -10.52
CA GLU A 27 -9.22 -0.73 -11.43
C GLU A 27 -8.74 -0.52 -12.88
N ALA A 28 -7.47 -0.14 -13.06
CA ALA A 28 -6.87 0.06 -14.38
C ALA A 28 -6.42 -1.24 -15.05
N ILE A 29 -6.53 -2.39 -14.38
CA ILE A 29 -6.08 -3.68 -14.90
C ILE A 29 -7.15 -4.33 -15.77
N GLU A 30 -6.77 -4.72 -16.99
CA GLU A 30 -7.59 -5.50 -17.90
C GLU A 30 -7.26 -6.99 -17.76
N PRO A 31 -8.20 -7.84 -17.27
CA PRO A 31 -7.91 -9.25 -16.96
C PRO A 31 -7.39 -10.07 -18.14
N GLU A 32 -7.77 -9.70 -19.36
CA GLU A 32 -7.37 -10.40 -20.59
C GLU A 32 -5.89 -10.17 -20.95
N ASP A 33 -5.33 -9.03 -20.54
CA ASP A 33 -3.95 -8.61 -20.81
C ASP A 33 -3.04 -8.74 -19.58
N THR A 34 -3.58 -9.15 -18.44
CA THR A 34 -2.83 -9.23 -17.18
C THR A 34 -1.94 -10.48 -17.14
N GLU A 35 -0.65 -10.29 -16.91
CA GLU A 35 0.29 -11.39 -16.73
C GLU A 35 0.48 -11.76 -15.25
N ILE A 36 1.08 -12.92 -14.97
CA ILE A 36 1.34 -13.38 -13.60
C ILE A 36 2.25 -12.39 -12.86
N GLU A 37 3.21 -11.82 -13.57
CA GLU A 37 4.15 -10.82 -13.07
C GLU A 37 3.44 -9.55 -12.60
N ASP A 38 2.30 -9.18 -13.21
CA ASP A 38 1.50 -8.04 -12.77
C ASP A 38 0.73 -8.37 -11.49
N ILE A 39 0.23 -9.60 -11.37
CA ILE A 39 -0.40 -10.09 -10.12
C ILE A 39 0.63 -10.10 -8.99
N ASP A 40 1.86 -10.55 -9.24
CA ASP A 40 2.94 -10.53 -8.26
C ASP A 40 3.26 -9.09 -7.79
N ARG A 41 3.21 -8.10 -8.69
CA ARG A 41 3.35 -6.68 -8.33
C ARG A 41 2.22 -6.19 -7.44
N LEU A 42 0.97 -6.56 -7.75
CA LEU A 42 -0.18 -6.18 -6.91
C LEU A 42 -0.07 -6.77 -5.50
N ILE A 43 0.37 -8.03 -5.40
CA ILE A 43 0.60 -8.70 -4.12
C ILE A 43 1.69 -7.95 -3.34
N ALA A 44 2.82 -7.64 -3.98
CA ALA A 44 3.90 -6.89 -3.34
C ALA A 44 3.46 -5.50 -2.82
N MET A 45 2.57 -4.81 -3.56
CA MET A 45 2.02 -3.52 -3.11
C MET A 45 1.17 -3.65 -1.84
N ILE A 46 0.39 -4.73 -1.73
CA ILE A 46 -0.41 -5.02 -0.53
C ILE A 46 0.48 -5.46 0.64
N ASP A 47 1.48 -6.29 0.40
CA ASP A 47 2.44 -6.72 1.43
C ASP A 47 3.20 -5.52 2.00
N ASP A 48 3.62 -4.58 1.16
CA ASP A 48 4.24 -3.33 1.59
C ASP A 48 3.30 -2.48 2.45
N LEU A 49 2.02 -2.39 2.05
CA LEU A 49 1.00 -1.68 2.83
C LEU A 49 0.77 -2.34 4.19
N GLU A 50 0.70 -3.68 4.23
CA GLU A 50 0.56 -4.45 5.46
C GLU A 50 1.78 -4.25 6.38
N SER A 51 2.98 -4.31 5.83
CA SER A 51 4.23 -4.03 6.54
C SER A 51 4.19 -2.64 7.20
N LYS A 52 3.70 -1.62 6.48
CA LYS A 52 3.53 -0.26 7.05
C LYS A 52 2.45 -0.19 8.12
N CYS A 53 1.33 -0.90 7.97
CA CYS A 53 0.32 -1.02 9.02
C CYS A 53 0.91 -1.62 10.30
N ARG A 54 1.68 -2.72 10.17
CA ARG A 54 2.37 -3.37 11.30
C ARG A 54 3.40 -2.45 11.94
N GLU A 55 4.20 -1.74 11.12
CA GLU A 55 5.18 -0.78 11.60
C GLU A 55 4.52 0.33 12.43
N PHE A 56 3.41 0.90 11.96
CA PHE A 56 2.68 1.94 12.70
C PHE A 56 1.98 1.41 13.95
N ASN A 57 1.44 0.20 13.91
CA ASN A 57 0.81 -0.44 15.07
C ASN A 57 1.82 -0.86 16.14
N ASN A 58 3.03 -1.24 15.78
CA ASN A 58 4.08 -1.67 16.73
C ASN A 58 4.93 -0.50 17.27
N ARG A 59 4.67 0.73 16.82
CA ARG A 59 5.24 1.96 17.40
C ARG A 59 4.34 2.41 18.57
N ASP A 60 4.37 1.64 19.65
CA ASP A 60 3.87 2.08 20.96
C ASP A 60 4.89 2.96 21.70
#